data_AF-A0A6G1CET7-F1
#
_entry.id   AF-A0A6G1CET7-F1
#
_cell.length_a   1.000
_cell.length_b   1.000
_cell.length_c   1.000
_cell.angle_alpha   90.00
_cell.angle_beta   90.00
_cell.angle_gamma   90.00
#
_symmetry.space_group_name_H-M   'P 1'
#
loop_
_entity.id
_entity.type
_entity.pdbx_description
1 polymer ?
#
loop_
_entity_poly.entity_id
_entity_poly.type
_entity_poly.pdbx_seq_one_letter_code
_entity_poly.pdbx_strand_id
1 'polypeptide(L)' 'MLSENNYGVWTVKMKIFMRAQGVWPAVVCKEAVDEKMDQMALAAIVQAVPGAVVMTISKKETAKEA' A
#
# COMPACT_ATOMS: atom_id res chain seq x y z
N MET A 1 10.88 4.68 1.21
CA MET A 1 11.08 3.24 1.45
C MET A 1 10.96 2.95 2.94
N LEU A 2 10.29 1.87 3.32
CA LEU A 2 10.11 1.46 4.72
C LEU A 2 11.42 0.90 5.28
N SER A 3 11.71 1.17 6.54
CA SER A 3 12.79 0.60 7.33
C SER A 3 12.35 0.45 8.79
N GLU A 4 13.15 -0.28 9.59
CA GLU A 4 12.82 -0.66 10.97
C GLU A 4 12.40 0.53 11.85
N ASN A 5 13.06 1.69 11.70
CA ASN A 5 12.87 2.84 12.57
C ASN A 5 12.13 4.01 11.92
N ASN A 6 11.48 3.81 10.76
CA ASN A 6 10.86 4.91 10.01
C ASN A 6 9.37 4.74 9.72
N TYR A 7 8.71 3.74 10.30
CA TYR A 7 7.31 3.39 10.00
C TYR A 7 6.38 4.62 10.04
N GLY A 8 6.46 5.46 11.07
CA GLY A 8 5.62 6.66 11.17
C GLY A 8 5.79 7.65 10.00
N VAL A 9 7.04 7.93 9.60
CA VAL A 9 7.33 8.80 8.45
C VAL A 9 6.90 8.14 7.15
N TRP A 10 7.10 6.83 7.03
CA TRP A 10 6.70 6.06 5.86
C TRP A 10 5.18 6.08 5.67
N THR A 11 4.41 5.85 6.74
CA THR A 11 2.94 5.85 6.69
C THR A 11 2.39 7.19 6.21
N VAL A 12 2.95 8.31 6.70
CA VAL A 12 2.55 9.66 6.25
C VAL A 12 2.86 9.85 4.76
N LYS A 13 4.06 9.49 4.31
CA LYS A 13 4.45 9.60 2.90
C LYS A 13 3.54 8.75 2.00
N MET A 14 3.25 7.52 2.42
CA MET A 14 2.40 6.62 1.66
C MET A 14 0.97 7.15 1.53
N LYS A 15 0.40 7.62 2.65
CA LYS A 15 -0.93 8.23 2.65
C LYS A 15 -1.03 9.42 1.69
N ILE A 16 -0.02 10.29 1.67
CA ILE A 16 0.02 11.44 0.75
C ILE A 16 0.13 10.95 -0.70
N PHE A 17 1.06 10.04 -0.96
CA PHE A 17 1.33 9.50 -2.29
C PHE A 17 0.10 8.82 -2.91
N MET A 18 -0.55 7.93 -2.18
CA MET A 18 -1.75 7.22 -2.64
C MET A 18 -2.95 8.15 -2.79
N ARG A 19 -3.07 9.20 -1.96
CA ARG A 19 -4.10 10.22 -2.15
C ARG A 19 -3.88 11.02 -3.42
N ALA A 20 -2.64 11.38 -3.74
CA ALA A 20 -2.30 12.05 -4.99
C ALA A 20 -2.62 11.21 -6.23
N GLN A 21 -2.55 9.88 -6.11
CA GLN A 21 -2.94 8.93 -7.16
C GLN A 21 -4.43 8.57 -7.16
N GLY A 22 -5.19 9.00 -6.15
CA GLY A 22 -6.59 8.65 -5.98
C GLY A 22 -6.85 7.22 -5.50
N VAL A 23 -5.83 6.46 -5.10
CA VAL A 23 -5.95 5.03 -4.74
C VAL A 23 -6.01 4.76 -3.24
N TRP A 24 -5.86 5.78 -2.40
CA TRP A 24 -6.00 5.65 -0.94
C TRP A 24 -7.29 4.95 -0.46
N PRO A 25 -8.46 5.13 -1.11
CA PRO A 25 -9.67 4.40 -0.74
C PRO A 25 -9.50 2.88 -0.71
N ALA A 26 -8.69 2.28 -1.59
CA ALA A 26 -8.45 0.82 -1.59
C ALA A 26 -7.83 0.30 -0.27
N VAL A 27 -7.09 1.13 0.45
CA VAL A 27 -6.44 0.74 1.72
C VAL A 27 -7.39 0.88 2.92
N VAL A 28 -8.37 1.80 2.86
CA VAL A 28 -9.21 2.16 4.02
C VAL A 28 -10.68 1.77 3.88
N CYS A 29 -11.17 1.55 2.67
CA CYS A 29 -12.56 1.21 2.43
C CYS A 29 -12.89 -0.20 2.95
N LYS A 30 -14.11 -0.35 3.45
CA LYS A 30 -14.66 -1.65 3.85
C LYS A 30 -15.46 -2.31 2.73
N GLU A 31 -15.84 -1.52 1.74
CA GLU A 31 -16.58 -1.95 0.55
C GLU A 31 -15.63 -2.40 -0.55
N ALA A 32 -16.16 -3.17 -1.50
CA ALA A 32 -15.42 -3.55 -2.70
C ALA A 32 -15.00 -2.29 -3.47
N VAL A 33 -13.71 -2.19 -3.74
CA VAL A 33 -13.15 -1.16 -4.63
C VAL A 33 -12.91 -1.77 -6.00
N ASP A 34 -12.81 -0.92 -7.00
CA ASP A 34 -12.43 -1.33 -8.36
C ASP A 34 -11.08 -2.09 -8.34
N GLU A 35 -11.01 -3.21 -9.07
CA GLU A 35 -9.85 -4.10 -9.08
C GLU A 35 -8.58 -3.36 -9.54
N LYS A 36 -8.69 -2.48 -10.53
CA LYS A 36 -7.55 -1.69 -10.99
C LYS A 36 -7.09 -0.70 -9.91
N MET A 37 -8.02 -0.06 -9.20
CA MET A 37 -7.67 0.80 -8.07
C MET A 37 -6.93 0.01 -6.97
N ASP A 38 -7.40 -1.18 -6.64
CA ASP A 38 -6.78 -2.04 -5.63
C ASP A 38 -5.37 -2.49 -6.04
N GLN A 39 -5.21 -2.97 -7.27
CA GLN A 39 -3.90 -3.38 -7.79
C GLN A 39 -2.91 -2.20 -7.90
N MET A 40 -3.39 -1.00 -8.24
CA MET A 40 -2.55 0.21 -8.22
C MET A 40 -2.10 0.59 -6.80
N ALA A 41 -2.99 0.47 -5.81
CA ALA A 41 -2.63 0.67 -4.42
C ALA A 41 -1.62 -0.38 -3.94
N LEU A 42 -1.82 -1.66 -4.27
CA LEU A 42 -0.90 -2.73 -3.92
C LEU A 42 0.48 -2.52 -4.54
N ALA A 43 0.56 -2.13 -5.81
CA ALA A 43 1.80 -1.77 -6.48
C ALA A 43 2.52 -0.61 -5.77
N ALA A 44 1.77 0.42 -5.33
CA ALA A 44 2.32 1.53 -4.56
C ALA A 44 2.92 1.07 -3.21
N ILE A 45 2.32 0.09 -2.53
CA ILE A 45 2.86 -0.50 -1.30
C ILE A 45 4.14 -1.28 -1.61
N VAL A 46 4.10 -2.19 -2.60
CA VAL A 46 5.22 -3.07 -2.96
C VAL A 46 6.47 -2.26 -3.32
N GLN A 47 6.35 -1.20 -4.13
CA GLN A 47 7.50 -0.37 -4.49
C GLN A 47 8.11 0.40 -3.31
N ALA A 48 7.35 0.58 -2.22
CA ALA A 48 7.75 1.41 -1.09
C ALA A 48 8.31 0.61 0.09
N VAL A 49 8.31 -0.72 0.03
CA VAL A 49 8.82 -1.60 1.09
C VAL A 49 10.11 -2.31 0.68
N PRO A 50 10.93 -2.80 1.63
CA PRO A 50 12.05 -3.69 1.34
C PRO A 50 11.62 -5.02 0.72
N GLY A 51 12.50 -5.62 -0.09
CA GLY A 51 12.25 -6.92 -0.74
C GLY A 51 11.86 -8.04 0.23
N ALA A 52 12.43 -8.05 1.44
CA ALA A 52 12.04 -9.00 2.49
C ALA A 52 10.55 -8.89 2.90
N VAL A 53 9.99 -7.68 2.84
CA VAL A 53 8.57 -7.41 3.14
C VAL A 53 7.69 -7.72 1.93
N VAL A 54 8.19 -7.55 0.70
CA VAL A 54 7.47 -7.90 -0.55
C VAL A 54 7.01 -9.35 -0.55
N MET A 55 7.85 -10.29 -0.10
CA MET A 55 7.51 -11.72 -0.02
C MET A 55 6.38 -12.04 0.98
N THR A 56 6.13 -11.13 1.92
CA THR A 56 5.01 -11.24 2.87
C THR A 56 3.73 -10.66 2.25
N ILE A 57 3.86 -9.55 1.52
CA ILE A 57 2.75 -8.91 0.78
C ILE A 57 2.29 -9.75 -0.40
N SER A 58 3.17 -10.52 -1.06
CA SER A 58 2.79 -11.37 -2.20
C SER A 58 1.76 -12.46 -1.85
N LYS A 59 1.49 -12.69 -0.57
CA LYS A 59 0.47 -13.60 -0.06
C LYS A 59 -0.89 -12.93 0.15
N LYS A 60 -0.97 -11.62 -0.11
CA LYS A 60 -2.15 -10.78 0.08
C LYS A 60 -2.77 -10.50 -1.27
N GLU A 61 -4.10 -10.60 -1.33
CA GLU A 61 -4.82 -10.41 -2.59
C GLU A 61 -5.15 -8.93 -2.82
N THR A 62 -5.26 -8.15 -1.74
CA THR A 62 -5.66 -6.73 -1.81
C THR A 62 -4.73 -5.78 -1.08
N ALA A 63 -4.73 -4.51 -1.47
CA ALA A 63 -3.90 -3.46 -0.86
C ALA A 63 -4.21 -3.24 0.63
N LYS A 64 -5.43 -3.58 1.06
CA LYS A 64 -5.86 -3.49 2.45
C LYS A 64 -5.22 -4.54 3.37
N GLU A 65 -4.86 -5.68 2.82
CA GLU A 65 -4.29 -6.80 3.59
C GLU A 65 -2.77 -6.76 3.70
N ALA A 66 -2.13 -5.86 2.94
CA ALA A 66 -0.70 -5.60 2.88
C ALA A 66 -0.22 -4.74 4.07
#